data_AF-A0A7W9AWX2-F1
#
_entry.id   AF-A0A7W9AWX2-F1
#
_cell.length_a   1.000
_cell.length_b   1.000
_cell.length_c   1.000
_cell.angle_alpha   90.00
_cell.angle_beta   90.00
_cell.angle_gamma   90.00
#
_symmetry.space_group_name_H-M   'P 1'
#
loop_
_entity.id
_entity.type
_entity.pdbx_description
1 polymer ?
#
loop_
_entity_poly.entity_id
_entity_poly.type
_entity_poly.pdbx_seq_one_letter_code
_entity_poly.pdbx_strand_id
1 'polypeptide(L)'
;MAKRSFSMVTRTIWRSKRFRALDDSMRLLMFYFITSPHQNSIGCFTLPVEYACADLGWPQEVYESARDGLANCGLITVSEDGETIFISDWFTHCPPSNRNHAVGLERQIEDIPDEAVKDAAFTAYSEAVLDGQNENKFRPSGGNVSHLTNTSFLRGRA
;
A
#
# COMPACT_ATOMS: atom_id res chain seq x y z
N MET A 1 7.98 -2.68 18.12
CA MET A 1 8.20 -2.19 16.74
C MET A 1 7.65 -0.77 16.64
N ALA A 2 8.33 0.14 15.95
CA ALA A 2 7.80 1.49 15.74
C ALA A 2 6.52 1.38 14.90
N LYS A 3 5.37 1.71 15.50
CA LYS A 3 4.08 1.70 14.82
C LYS A 3 4.12 2.73 13.68
N ARG A 4 3.81 2.31 12.45
CA ARG A 4 3.69 3.22 11.31
C ARG A 4 2.58 4.21 11.63
N SER A 5 2.91 5.51 11.65
CA SER A 5 1.95 6.56 12.02
C SER A 5 1.13 7.07 10.83
N PHE A 6 1.56 6.80 9.60
CA PHE A 6 0.88 7.22 8.38
C PHE A 6 1.05 6.21 7.24
N SER A 7 0.03 6.11 6.40
CA SER A 7 0.06 5.40 5.12
C SER A 7 0.03 6.40 3.96
N MET A 8 0.71 6.07 2.86
CA MET A 8 0.77 6.94 1.69
C MET A 8 -0.44 6.69 0.79
N VAL A 9 -1.18 7.75 0.47
CA VAL A 9 -2.20 7.75 -0.58
C VAL A 9 -1.72 8.64 -1.71
N THR A 10 -1.44 8.06 -2.87
CA THR A 10 -0.95 8.83 -4.02
C THR A 10 -2.09 9.61 -4.68
N ARG A 11 -1.82 10.86 -5.10
CA ARG A 11 -2.83 11.68 -5.81
C ARG A 11 -3.27 11.06 -7.14
N THR A 12 -2.45 10.17 -7.70
CA THR A 12 -2.71 9.41 -8.92
C THR A 12 -3.85 8.41 -8.76
N ILE A 13 -4.28 8.08 -7.54
CA ILE A 13 -5.45 7.21 -7.31
C ILE A 13 -6.70 7.73 -8.05
N TRP A 14 -6.89 9.05 -8.09
CA TRP A 14 -8.00 9.71 -8.80
C TRP A 14 -7.90 9.61 -10.33
N ARG A 15 -6.75 9.21 -10.86
CA ARG A 15 -6.54 8.94 -12.30
C ARG A 15 -6.66 7.46 -12.64
N SER A 16 -6.67 6.56 -11.65
CA SER A 16 -6.85 5.13 -11.87
C SER A 16 -8.24 4.86 -12.45
N LYS A 17 -8.28 4.18 -13.60
CA LYS A 17 -9.54 3.77 -14.24
C LYS A 17 -10.32 2.81 -13.35
N ARG A 18 -9.62 1.85 -12.71
CA ARG A 18 -10.20 0.90 -11.74
C ARG A 18 -10.87 1.65 -10.59
N PHE A 19 -10.14 2.58 -9.95
CA PHE A 19 -10.66 3.36 -8.82
C PHE A 19 -11.85 4.26 -9.18
N ARG A 20 -11.83 4.86 -10.38
CA ARG A 20 -12.93 5.71 -10.84
C ARG A 20 -14.21 4.94 -11.16
N ALA A 21 -14.11 3.66 -11.49
CA ALA A 21 -15.25 2.80 -11.77
C ALA A 21 -15.98 2.34 -10.49
N LEU A 22 -15.34 2.47 -9.34
CA LEU A 22 -15.91 2.14 -8.03
C LEU A 22 -17.07 3.08 -7.67
N ASP A 23 -18.03 2.56 -6.92
CA ASP A 23 -19.01 3.36 -6.19
C ASP A 23 -18.39 4.00 -4.92
N ASP A 24 -19.19 4.78 -4.19
CA ASP A 24 -18.69 5.54 -3.05
C ASP A 24 -18.35 4.66 -1.83
N SER A 25 -19.04 3.54 -1.62
CA SER A 25 -18.71 2.59 -0.54
C SER A 25 -17.39 1.88 -0.85
N MET A 26 -17.20 1.35 -2.06
CA MET A 26 -15.94 0.75 -2.49
C MET A 26 -14.77 1.73 -2.39
N ARG A 27 -14.96 3.01 -2.75
CA ARG A 27 -13.93 4.05 -2.60
C ARG A 27 -13.59 4.30 -1.13
N LEU A 28 -14.59 4.42 -0.26
CA LEU A 28 -14.35 4.60 1.17
C LEU A 28 -13.61 3.39 1.74
N LEU A 29 -14.03 2.18 1.37
CA LEU A 29 -13.43 0.94 1.82
C LEU A 29 -11.97 0.82 1.37
N MET A 30 -11.66 1.23 0.13
CA MET A 30 -10.27 1.28 -0.35
C MET A 30 -9.41 2.23 0.48
N PHE A 31 -9.90 3.44 0.80
CA PHE A 31 -9.18 4.35 1.67
C PHE A 31 -9.02 3.81 3.08
N TYR A 32 -10.06 3.17 3.61
CA TYR A 32 -9.98 2.49 4.90
C TYR A 32 -8.90 1.40 4.88
N PHE A 33 -8.87 0.48 3.91
CA PHE A 33 -7.81 -0.53 3.81
C PHE A 33 -6.39 0.05 3.74
N ILE A 34 -6.20 1.19 3.06
CA ILE A 34 -4.89 1.85 2.99
C ILE A 34 -4.51 2.51 4.34
N THR A 35 -5.48 2.96 5.13
CA THR A 35 -5.24 3.85 6.29
C THR A 35 -5.66 3.27 7.64
N SER A 36 -6.22 2.06 7.66
CA SER A 36 -6.75 1.40 8.85
C SER A 36 -5.65 1.08 9.86
N PRO A 37 -5.99 0.90 11.15
CA PRO A 37 -5.03 0.47 12.16
C PRO A 37 -4.47 -0.94 11.93
N HIS A 38 -5.09 -1.73 11.04
CA HIS A 38 -4.70 -3.10 10.69
C HIS A 38 -3.58 -3.17 9.64
N GLN A 39 -3.30 -2.05 8.97
CA GLN A 39 -2.33 -1.96 7.88
C GLN A 39 -0.89 -2.24 8.36
N ASN A 40 -0.06 -2.88 7.52
CA ASN A 40 1.36 -3.17 7.77
C ASN A 40 2.31 -2.85 6.59
N SER A 41 3.61 -3.13 6.71
CA SER A 41 4.58 -2.70 5.68
C SER A 41 4.42 -3.40 4.32
N ILE A 42 3.77 -4.56 4.25
CA ILE A 42 3.58 -5.35 3.02
C ILE A 42 2.23 -5.14 2.32
N GLY A 43 1.32 -4.36 2.90
CA GLY A 43 0.01 -4.14 2.27
C GLY A 43 -0.94 -5.32 2.37
N CYS A 44 -0.61 -6.32 3.20
CA CYS A 44 -1.38 -7.55 3.43
C CYS A 44 -1.70 -7.69 4.92
N PHE A 45 -2.97 -7.74 5.30
CA PHE A 45 -3.36 -7.80 6.71
C PHE A 45 -4.61 -8.65 6.92
N THR A 46 -4.75 -9.22 8.12
CA THR A 46 -5.97 -9.91 8.55
C THR A 46 -6.94 -8.92 9.17
N LEU A 47 -8.16 -8.91 8.65
CA LEU A 47 -9.26 -8.07 9.06
C LEU A 47 -10.55 -8.93 9.07
N PRO A 48 -10.91 -9.49 10.24
CA PRO A 48 -12.20 -10.10 10.45
C PRO A 48 -13.34 -9.14 10.07
N VAL A 49 -14.40 -9.70 9.51
CA VAL A 49 -15.55 -8.96 8.98
C VAL A 49 -16.16 -8.06 10.06
N GLU A 50 -16.26 -8.55 11.29
CA GLU A 50 -16.86 -7.84 12.42
C GLU A 50 -16.06 -6.60 12.81
N TYR A 51 -14.73 -6.64 12.72
CA TYR A 51 -13.89 -5.47 12.98
C TYR A 51 -14.07 -4.41 11.89
N ALA A 52 -14.11 -4.83 10.62
CA ALA A 52 -14.37 -3.88 9.54
C ALA A 52 -15.74 -3.22 9.68
N CYS A 53 -16.77 -4.01 10.00
CA CYS A 53 -18.13 -3.52 10.22
C CYS A 53 -18.21 -2.56 11.41
N ALA A 54 -17.53 -2.88 12.52
CA ALA A 54 -17.48 -2.02 13.69
C ALA A 54 -16.78 -0.68 13.41
N ASP A 55 -15.64 -0.70 12.71
CA ASP A 55 -14.87 0.51 12.39
C ASP A 55 -15.62 1.43 11.40
N LEU A 56 -16.32 0.85 10.42
CA LEU A 56 -17.06 1.59 9.39
C LEU A 56 -18.49 1.96 9.83
N GLY A 57 -19.02 1.28 10.85
CA GLY A 57 -20.43 1.35 11.22
C GLY A 57 -21.36 0.78 10.14
N TRP A 58 -20.90 -0.23 9.40
CA TRP A 58 -21.60 -0.80 8.26
C TRP A 58 -22.30 -2.13 8.60
N PRO A 59 -23.44 -2.44 7.96
CA PRO A 59 -23.94 -3.80 7.90
C PRO A 59 -22.96 -4.73 7.18
N GLN A 60 -22.91 -5.99 7.61
CA GLN A 60 -22.02 -6.99 7.04
C GLN A 60 -22.23 -7.15 5.53
N GLU A 61 -23.47 -7.17 5.05
CA GLU A 61 -23.75 -7.37 3.62
C GLU A 61 -23.20 -6.23 2.76
N VAL A 62 -23.19 -5.00 3.30
CA VAL A 62 -22.64 -3.82 2.62
C VAL A 62 -21.13 -3.90 2.55
N TYR A 63 -20.47 -4.31 3.65
CA TYR A 63 -19.02 -4.50 3.68
C TYR A 63 -18.58 -5.59 2.70
N GLU A 64 -19.19 -6.78 2.76
CA GLU A 64 -18.83 -7.91 1.91
C GLU A 64 -19.07 -7.58 0.45
N SER A 65 -20.21 -6.96 0.11
CA SER A 65 -20.49 -6.54 -1.26
C SER A 65 -19.45 -5.54 -1.79
N ALA A 66 -19.05 -4.55 -0.97
CA ALA A 66 -18.02 -3.59 -1.36
C ALA A 66 -16.62 -4.24 -1.48
N ARG A 67 -16.26 -5.14 -0.55
CA ARG A 67 -15.00 -5.90 -0.57
C ARG A 67 -14.91 -6.76 -1.84
N ASP A 68 -15.95 -7.52 -2.13
CA ASP A 68 -16.00 -8.40 -3.30
C ASP A 68 -16.00 -7.57 -4.59
N GLY A 69 -16.65 -6.40 -4.58
CA GLY A 69 -16.55 -5.42 -5.65
C GLY A 69 -15.11 -4.94 -5.90
N LEU A 70 -14.35 -4.63 -4.84
CA LEU A 70 -12.94 -4.25 -4.94
C LEU A 70 -12.08 -5.39 -5.50
N ALA A 71 -12.33 -6.62 -5.06
CA ALA A 71 -11.65 -7.82 -5.56
C ALA A 71 -11.93 -8.05 -7.05
N ASN A 72 -13.20 -7.93 -7.47
CA ASN A 72 -13.61 -8.03 -8.88
C ASN A 72 -13.01 -6.93 -9.77
N CYS A 73 -12.75 -5.75 -9.20
CA CYS A 73 -12.01 -4.69 -9.90
C CYS A 73 -10.49 -4.91 -9.94
N GLY A 74 -9.99 -5.96 -9.27
CA GLY A 74 -8.56 -6.26 -9.15
C GLY A 74 -7.79 -5.20 -8.37
N LEU A 75 -8.42 -4.54 -7.40
CA LEU A 75 -7.75 -3.57 -6.51
C LEU A 75 -7.24 -4.22 -5.22
N ILE A 76 -7.83 -5.35 -4.85
CA ILE A 76 -7.41 -6.17 -3.72
C ILE A 76 -7.43 -7.66 -4.12
N THR A 77 -6.66 -8.45 -3.40
CA THR A 77 -6.78 -9.91 -3.36
C THR A 77 -7.25 -10.30 -1.96
N VAL A 78 -8.17 -11.24 -1.86
CA VAL A 78 -8.76 -11.69 -0.60
C VAL A 78 -8.55 -13.20 -0.48
N SER A 79 -8.25 -13.69 0.73
CA SER A 79 -8.17 -15.12 1.04
C SER A 79 -9.52 -15.82 0.90
N GLU A 80 -9.49 -17.16 0.87
CA GLU A 80 -10.71 -17.98 0.75
C GLU A 80 -11.71 -17.74 1.90
N ASP A 81 -11.21 -17.48 3.11
CA ASP A 81 -12.03 -17.16 4.30
C ASP A 81 -12.54 -15.71 4.32
N GLY A 82 -12.08 -14.86 3.41
CA GLY A 82 -12.53 -13.47 3.31
C GLY A 82 -11.86 -12.49 4.28
N GLU A 83 -10.92 -12.93 5.11
CA GLU A 83 -10.35 -12.12 6.20
C GLU A 83 -8.96 -11.56 5.92
N THR A 84 -8.17 -12.22 5.08
CA THR A 84 -6.83 -11.73 4.71
C THR A 84 -6.92 -10.94 3.42
N ILE A 85 -6.49 -9.69 3.47
CA ILE A 85 -6.63 -8.72 2.38
C ILE A 85 -5.25 -8.23 1.97
N PHE A 86 -4.92 -8.35 0.69
CA PHE A 86 -3.76 -7.73 0.07
C PHE A 86 -4.18 -6.62 -0.90
N ILE A 87 -3.53 -5.45 -0.80
CA ILE A 87 -3.75 -4.33 -1.73
C ILE A 87 -2.85 -4.48 -2.95
N SER A 88 -3.43 -4.73 -4.13
CA SER A 88 -2.68 -5.18 -5.31
C SER A 88 -1.57 -4.22 -5.76
N ASP A 89 -1.83 -2.90 -5.74
CA ASP A 89 -0.86 -1.88 -6.17
C ASP A 89 0.02 -1.36 -5.00
N TRP A 90 0.09 -2.07 -3.86
CA TRP A 90 0.76 -1.58 -2.66
C TRP A 90 2.22 -1.20 -2.90
N PHE A 91 3.01 -2.11 -3.48
CA PHE A 91 4.45 -1.90 -3.67
C PHE A 91 4.79 -0.88 -4.76
N THR A 92 3.87 -0.62 -5.70
CA THR A 92 3.98 0.50 -6.66
C THR A 92 3.99 1.85 -5.94
N HIS A 93 3.29 1.96 -4.81
CA HIS A 93 3.17 3.20 -4.04
C HIS A 93 4.08 3.23 -2.80
N CYS A 94 4.31 2.08 -2.19
CA CYS A 94 5.13 1.89 -1.00
C CYS A 94 6.27 0.89 -1.25
N PRO A 95 7.21 1.17 -2.18
CA PRO A 95 8.30 0.26 -2.48
C PRO A 95 9.28 0.13 -1.30
N PRO A 96 10.09 -0.94 -1.26
CA PRO A 96 11.11 -1.10 -0.24
C PRO A 96 12.09 0.09 -0.25
N SER A 97 12.23 0.77 0.89
CA SER A 97 13.15 1.92 1.03
C SER A 97 14.62 1.54 0.97
N ASN A 98 14.99 0.31 1.35
CA ASN A 98 16.34 -0.20 1.25
C ASN A 98 16.43 -1.73 1.24
N ARG A 99 17.63 -2.29 1.04
CA ARG A 99 17.87 -3.74 0.96
C ARG A 99 17.49 -4.47 2.25
N ASN A 100 17.81 -3.90 3.41
CA ASN A 100 17.45 -4.52 4.70
C ASN A 100 15.93 -4.51 4.89
N HIS A 101 15.25 -3.44 4.48
CA HIS A 101 13.80 -3.38 4.46
C HIS A 101 13.21 -4.40 3.50
N ALA A 102 13.77 -4.56 2.29
CA ALA A 102 13.35 -5.54 1.30
C ALA A 102 13.39 -6.98 1.86
N VAL A 103 14.50 -7.38 2.49
CA VAL A 103 14.61 -8.70 3.15
C VAL A 103 13.57 -8.86 4.27
N GLY A 104 13.28 -7.80 5.02
CA GLY A 104 12.24 -7.83 6.06
C GLY A 104 10.83 -8.00 5.49
N LEU A 105 10.55 -7.38 4.34
CA LEU A 105 9.26 -7.51 3.65
C LEU A 105 9.07 -8.90 3.05
N GLU A 106 10.11 -9.45 2.42
CA GLU A 106 10.10 -10.79 1.84
C GLU A 106 9.73 -11.86 2.88
N ARG A 107 10.34 -11.80 4.07
CA ARG A 107 9.97 -12.67 5.20
C ARG A 107 8.52 -12.50 5.64
N GLN A 108 8.02 -11.27 5.68
CA GLN A 108 6.61 -11.01 6.03
C GLN A 108 5.65 -11.56 4.97
N ILE A 109 6.05 -11.57 3.70
CA ILE A 109 5.26 -12.18 2.61
C ILE A 109 5.26 -13.70 2.75
N GLU A 110 6.40 -14.33 3.05
CA GLU A 110 6.50 -15.78 3.28
C GLU A 110 5.59 -16.25 4.43
N ASP A 111 5.42 -15.42 5.45
CA ASP A 111 4.58 -15.69 6.62
C ASP A 111 3.05 -15.60 6.34
N ILE A 112 2.62 -15.17 5.14
CA ILE A 112 1.20 -15.12 4.77
C ILE A 112 0.64 -16.56 4.73
N PRO A 113 -0.47 -16.88 5.43
CA PRO A 113 -0.99 -18.25 5.44
C PRO A 113 -1.67 -18.68 4.14
N ASP A 114 -2.43 -17.78 3.51
CA ASP A 114 -3.19 -18.05 2.30
C ASP A 114 -2.27 -17.98 1.06
N GLU A 115 -2.18 -19.07 0.31
CA GLU A 115 -1.27 -19.19 -0.84
C GLU A 115 -1.65 -18.24 -1.98
N ALA A 116 -2.94 -18.02 -2.25
CA ALA A 116 -3.37 -17.13 -3.32
C ALA A 116 -3.03 -15.66 -3.00
N VAL A 117 -3.23 -15.25 -1.75
CA VAL A 117 -2.84 -13.91 -1.27
C VAL A 117 -1.31 -13.76 -1.25
N LYS A 118 -0.59 -14.80 -0.81
CA LYS A 118 0.88 -14.82 -0.80
C LYS A 118 1.46 -14.67 -2.20
N ASP A 119 0.97 -15.45 -3.15
CA ASP A 119 1.40 -15.40 -4.55
C ASP A 119 1.17 -14.00 -5.12
N ALA A 120 -0.02 -13.43 -4.90
CA ALA A 120 -0.33 -12.07 -5.36
C ALA A 120 0.61 -11.02 -4.74
N ALA A 121 0.90 -11.12 -3.44
CA ALA A 121 1.82 -10.22 -2.75
C ALA A 121 3.26 -10.38 -3.25
N PHE A 122 3.72 -11.61 -3.45
CA PHE A 122 5.06 -11.91 -3.94
C PHE A 122 5.27 -11.45 -5.38
N THR A 123 4.29 -11.65 -6.27
CA THR A 123 4.31 -11.14 -7.64
C THR A 123 4.44 -9.61 -7.65
N ALA A 124 3.55 -8.92 -6.93
CA ALA A 124 3.57 -7.46 -6.86
C ALA A 124 4.87 -6.91 -6.25
N TYR A 125 5.41 -7.57 -5.23
CA TYR A 125 6.70 -7.23 -4.63
C TYR A 125 7.84 -7.40 -5.64
N SER A 126 7.90 -8.53 -6.34
CA SER A 126 8.94 -8.84 -7.30
C SER A 126 8.97 -7.84 -8.46
N GLU A 127 7.80 -7.49 -9.00
CA GLU A 127 7.67 -6.46 -10.04
C GLU A 127 8.22 -5.11 -9.57
N ALA A 128 7.83 -4.65 -8.37
CA ALA A 128 8.29 -3.38 -7.82
C ALA A 128 9.81 -3.36 -7.53
N VAL A 129 10.39 -4.49 -7.13
CA VAL A 129 11.84 -4.61 -6.91
C VAL A 129 12.61 -4.58 -8.23
N LEU A 130 12.14 -5.29 -9.26
CA LEU A 130 12.74 -5.27 -10.60
C LEU A 130 12.70 -3.87 -11.21
N ASP A 131 11.56 -3.18 -11.12
CA ASP A 131 11.43 -1.80 -11.58
C ASP A 131 12.37 -0.85 -10.81
N GLY A 132 12.49 -1.03 -9.49
CA GLY A 132 13.38 -0.23 -8.65
C GLY A 132 14.86 -0.42 -8.97
N GLN A 133 15.27 -1.62 -9.40
CA GLN A 133 16.64 -1.92 -9.86
C GLN A 133 16.91 -1.32 -11.24
N ASN A 134 15.92 -1.33 -12.15
CA ASN A 134 16.03 -0.74 -13.49
C ASN A 134 16.10 0.81 -13.44
N GLU A 135 15.46 1.44 -12.46
CA GLU A 135 15.42 2.91 -12.34
C GLU A 135 16.44 3.50 -11.35
N ASN A 136 17.28 2.69 -10.69
CA ASN A 136 18.20 3.13 -9.64
C ASN A 136 17.51 4.04 -8.59
N LYS A 137 16.27 3.69 -8.21
CA LYS A 137 15.40 4.46 -7.29
C LYS A 137 15.59 4.09 -5.82
N PHE A 138 16.76 3.59 -5.43
CA PHE A 138 17.15 3.59 -4.02
C PHE A 138 17.41 5.05 -3.62
N ARG A 139 16.36 5.79 -3.27
CA ARG A 139 16.51 7.13 -2.72
C ARG A 139 17.43 7.01 -1.50
N PRO A 140 18.64 7.60 -1.51
CA PRO A 140 19.43 7.63 -0.31
C PRO A 140 18.61 8.38 0.74
N SER A 141 18.45 7.74 1.89
CA SER A 141 17.96 8.38 3.12
C SER A 141 18.59 9.76 3.23
N GLY A 142 17.75 10.78 3.48
CA GLY A 142 18.09 12.19 3.38
C GLY A 142 19.47 12.55 3.95
N GLY A 143 20.44 12.70 3.05
CA GLY A 143 21.72 13.34 3.30
C GLY A 143 21.69 14.74 2.69
N ASN A 144 21.69 15.76 3.55
CA ASN A 144 21.90 17.18 3.30
C ASN A 144 21.98 17.62 1.84
N VAL A 145 20.87 18.13 1.30
CA VAL A 145 20.90 18.96 0.10
C VAL A 145 20.59 20.40 0.52
N SER A 146 21.60 21.08 1.03
CA SER A 146 21.60 22.53 1.13
C SER A 146 21.73 23.13 -0.28
N HIS A 147 20.66 23.04 -1.08
CA HIS A 147 20.58 23.66 -2.40
C HIS A 147 20.11 25.13 -2.34
N LEU A 148 19.77 25.62 -1.14
CA LEU A 148 19.36 27.00 -0.89
C LEU A 148 20.53 27.92 -0.47
N THR A 149 21.68 27.38 -0.08
CA THR A 149 22.83 28.18 0.39
C THR A 149 23.86 28.48 -0.70
N ASN A 150 23.67 27.94 -1.91
CA ASN A 150 24.63 28.10 -3.03
C ASN A 150 24.05 28.83 -4.25
N THR A 151 22.93 29.54 -4.09
CA THR A 151 22.46 30.47 -5.12
C THR A 151 23.21 31.80 -5.01
N SER A 152 23.53 32.39 -6.16
CA SER A 152 24.25 33.67 -6.28
C SER A 152 23.62 34.81 -5.48
N PHE A 153 22.32 34.69 -5.18
CA PHE A 153 21.51 35.63 -4.43
C PHE A 153 22.01 35.88 -2.99
N LEU A 154 22.69 34.91 -2.36
CA LEU A 154 23.20 35.02 -0.98
C LEU A 154 24.71 35.30 -0.88
N ARG A 155 25.44 35.39 -2.01
CA ARG A 155 26.90 35.65 -2.00
C ARG A 155 27.30 37.12 -2.17
N GLY A 156 26.35 38.05 -2.14
CA GLY A 156 26.66 39.48 -1.99
C GLY A 156 27.65 40.04 -3.02
N ARG A 157 27.64 39.56 -4.26
CA ARG A 157 28.36 40.19 -5.37
C ARG A 157 27.36 40.98 -6.21
N ALA A 158 27.32 42.28 -5.95
CA ALA A 158 26.93 43.29 -6.92
C ALA A 158 28.01 43.41 -8.01
#